data_AF-A0A7I7L563-F1
#
_entry.id   AF-A0A7I7L563-F1
#
_cell.length_a   1.000
_cell.length_b   1.000
_cell.length_c   1.000
_cell.angle_alpha   90.00
_cell.angle_beta   90.00
_cell.angle_gamma   90.00
#
_symmetry.space_group_name_H-M   'P 1'
#
loop_
_entity.id
_entity.type
_entity.pdbx_description
1 polymer ?
#
loop_
_entity_poly.entity_id
_entity_poly.type
_entity_poly.pdbx_seq_one_letter_code
_entity_poly.pdbx_strand_id
1 'polypeptide(L)'
;MISEPVVPPVKASAYRCGEAWSTHIHHRPSGRRLLIQGSAGFVAGALDGYRAEVVYLGVGQLGLQRRSYLIDYWNEVVRAVGARRVVLVHWDDVFRPLSKPMRAFPYAADDLDMSIRILDELAAQDGIPLQMPTVWQREYPWV
;
A
#
# COMPACT_ATOMS: atom_id res chain seq x y z
N MET A 1 21.14 2.70 -6.07
CA MET A 1 21.82 1.82 -5.11
C MET A 1 22.80 2.64 -4.28
N ILE A 2 23.09 2.23 -3.05
CA ILE A 2 24.14 2.83 -2.21
C ILE A 2 25.42 2.03 -2.48
N SER A 3 26.44 2.67 -3.07
CA SER A 3 27.71 2.02 -3.43
C SER A 3 28.83 2.26 -2.42
N GLU A 4 28.66 3.23 -1.52
CA GLU A 4 29.61 3.59 -0.47
C GLU A 4 28.85 4.01 0.80
N PRO A 5 29.48 3.97 1.99
CA PRO A 5 28.82 4.35 3.23
C PRO A 5 28.22 5.76 3.17
N VAL A 6 26.94 5.88 3.56
CA VAL A 6 26.26 7.17 3.68
C VAL A 6 26.61 7.78 5.04
N VAL A 7 27.33 8.90 5.06
CA VAL A 7 27.79 9.57 6.29
C VAL A 7 26.88 10.76 6.63
N PRO A 8 26.12 10.74 7.74
CA PRO A 8 25.28 11.87 8.15
C PRO A 8 26.10 13.13 8.53
N PRO A 9 25.52 14.35 8.41
CA PRO A 9 24.14 14.62 7.99
C PRO A 9 24.00 14.68 6.46
N VAL A 10 23.01 13.96 5.92
CA VAL A 10 22.65 13.98 4.49
C VAL A 10 21.14 14.03 4.31
N LYS A 11 20.69 14.39 3.11
CA LYS A 11 19.26 14.36 2.75
C LYS A 11 18.73 12.92 2.74
N ALA A 12 17.44 12.75 3.04
CA ALA A 12 16.77 11.45 2.99
C ALA A 12 16.95 10.74 1.62
N SER A 13 17.00 11.51 0.52
CA SER A 13 17.23 10.97 -0.83
C SER A 13 18.61 10.31 -1.05
N ALA A 14 19.56 10.50 -0.13
CA ALA A 14 20.83 9.76 -0.15
C ALA A 14 20.64 8.29 0.29
N TYR A 15 19.64 8.01 1.14
CA TYR A 15 19.27 6.66 1.56
C TYR A 15 18.41 5.98 0.50
N ARG A 16 19.04 5.62 -0.63
CA ARG A 16 18.35 4.96 -1.73
C ARG A 16 17.90 3.56 -1.32
N CYS A 17 16.61 3.26 -1.54
CA CYS A 17 16.09 1.90 -1.43
C CYS A 17 16.88 0.96 -2.36
N GLY A 18 17.17 -0.25 -1.88
CA GLY A 18 17.73 -1.33 -2.68
C GLY A 18 16.60 -2.04 -3.41
N GLU A 19 15.93 -2.94 -2.70
CA GLU A 19 14.80 -3.72 -3.20
C GLU A 19 13.57 -3.47 -2.32
N ALA A 20 12.40 -3.60 -2.94
CA ALA A 20 11.11 -3.63 -2.27
C ALA A 20 10.38 -4.92 -2.66
N TRP A 21 9.70 -5.52 -1.70
CA TRP A 21 9.05 -6.81 -1.87
C TRP A 21 7.57 -6.70 -1.52
N SER A 22 6.74 -7.41 -2.28
CA SER A 22 5.36 -7.71 -1.90
C SER A 22 5.35 -8.99 -1.06
N THR A 23 4.66 -8.99 0.08
CA THR A 23 4.62 -10.15 0.98
C THR A 23 3.31 -10.91 0.80
N HIS A 24 3.38 -12.09 0.18
CA HIS A 24 2.26 -13.01 0.08
C HIS A 24 2.23 -13.98 1.27
N ILE A 25 1.09 -14.09 1.94
CA ILE A 25 0.94 -14.93 3.13
C ILE A 25 -0.19 -15.93 2.88
N HIS A 26 0.10 -17.22 3.12
CA HIS A 26 -0.88 -18.30 3.04
C HIS A 26 -1.03 -18.97 4.42
N HIS A 27 -2.19 -18.76 5.04
CA HIS A 27 -2.57 -19.44 6.27
C HIS A 27 -3.06 -20.87 5.94
N ARG A 28 -2.13 -21.83 6.00
CA ARG A 28 -2.36 -23.23 5.58
C ARG A 28 -3.59 -23.89 6.21
N PRO A 29 -3.88 -23.78 7.52
CA PRO A 29 -5.02 -24.48 8.11
C PRO A 29 -6.38 -24.04 7.56
N SER A 30 -6.54 -22.75 7.21
CA SER A 30 -7.81 -22.24 6.68
C SER A 30 -7.81 -22.07 5.16
N GLY A 31 -6.67 -22.30 4.49
CA GLY A 31 -6.49 -22.05 3.06
C GLY A 31 -6.56 -20.59 2.63
N ARG A 32 -6.58 -19.66 3.60
CA ARG A 32 -6.75 -18.22 3.34
C ARG A 32 -5.44 -17.55 3.01
N ARG A 33 -5.48 -16.57 2.14
CA ARG A 33 -4.34 -15.86 1.59
C ARG A 33 -4.53 -14.36 1.72
N LEU A 34 -3.44 -13.66 2.02
CA LEU A 34 -3.40 -12.21 1.97
C LEU A 34 -2.12 -11.73 1.29
N LEU A 35 -2.16 -10.52 0.75
CA LEU A 35 -1.01 -9.83 0.18
C LEU A 35 -0.75 -8.55 0.98
N ILE A 36 0.50 -8.26 1.29
CA ILE A 36 0.94 -6.95 1.81
C ILE A 36 1.78 -6.29 0.72
N GLN A 37 1.20 -5.27 0.09
CA GLN A 37 1.89 -4.39 -0.84
C GLN A 37 2.38 -3.17 -0.05
N GLY A 38 3.54 -3.28 0.59
CA GLY A 38 4.00 -2.28 1.58
C GLY A 38 4.38 -0.91 1.00
N SER A 39 4.54 -0.80 -0.32
CA SER A 39 4.86 0.45 -1.02
C SER A 39 3.98 0.61 -2.24
N ALA A 40 3.70 1.86 -2.61
CA ALA A 40 2.84 2.24 -3.74
C ALA A 40 3.49 2.06 -5.12
N GLY A 41 4.32 1.02 -5.26
CA GLY A 41 4.98 0.61 -6.49
C GLY A 41 4.50 -0.75 -6.96
N PHE A 42 4.63 -1.03 -8.25
CA PHE A 42 4.34 -2.35 -8.81
C PHE A 42 5.29 -2.68 -9.97
N VAL A 43 5.37 -3.96 -10.29
CA VAL A 43 6.00 -4.47 -11.51
C VAL A 43 4.93 -5.26 -12.25
N ALA A 44 4.68 -4.91 -13.51
CA ALA A 44 3.61 -5.53 -14.29
C ALA A 44 3.79 -7.07 -14.39
N GLY A 45 2.71 -7.82 -14.14
CA GLY A 45 2.70 -9.29 -14.16
C GLY A 45 3.43 -9.97 -12.99
N ALA A 46 4.02 -9.23 -12.06
CA ALA A 46 4.79 -9.83 -10.95
C ALA A 46 3.92 -10.66 -9.99
N LEU A 47 2.61 -10.44 -9.99
CA LEU A 47 1.65 -11.15 -9.15
C LEU A 47 0.79 -12.16 -9.94
N ASP A 48 1.14 -12.44 -11.20
CA ASP A 48 0.45 -13.43 -12.01
C ASP A 48 0.51 -14.82 -11.37
N GLY A 49 -0.63 -15.51 -11.35
CA GLY A 49 -0.76 -16.83 -10.71
C GLY A 49 -0.90 -16.80 -9.18
N TYR A 50 -0.68 -15.65 -8.53
CA TYR A 50 -0.96 -15.51 -7.10
C TYR A 50 -2.46 -15.27 -6.84
N ARG A 51 -2.89 -15.62 -5.63
CA ARG A 51 -4.25 -15.41 -5.13
C ARG A 51 -4.22 -14.89 -3.72
N ALA A 52 -4.97 -13.84 -3.42
CA ALA A 52 -5.09 -13.29 -2.08
C ALA A 52 -6.49 -12.71 -1.90
N GLU A 53 -7.23 -13.15 -0.88
CA GLU A 53 -8.58 -12.62 -0.65
C GLU A 53 -8.55 -11.22 -0.03
N VAL A 54 -7.45 -10.87 0.65
CA VAL A 54 -7.23 -9.57 1.29
C VAL A 54 -5.93 -8.96 0.76
N VAL A 55 -5.96 -7.68 0.44
CA VAL A 55 -4.75 -6.89 0.14
C VAL A 55 -4.60 -5.76 1.16
N TYR A 56 -3.47 -5.73 1.86
CA TYR A 56 -3.00 -4.53 2.55
C TYR A 56 -2.23 -3.67 1.54
N LEU A 57 -2.83 -2.56 1.12
CA LEU A 57 -2.37 -1.74 0.00
C LEU A 57 -1.70 -0.46 0.50
N GLY A 58 -0.39 -0.33 0.26
CA GLY A 58 0.37 0.88 0.52
C GLY A 58 -0.07 2.01 -0.41
N VAL A 59 -0.39 3.18 0.15
CA VAL A 59 -0.87 4.34 -0.62
C VAL A 59 -0.01 5.60 -0.51
N GLY A 60 1.05 5.56 0.29
CA GLY A 60 1.94 6.70 0.46
C GLY A 60 2.45 7.25 -0.87
N GLN A 61 2.29 8.55 -1.06
CA GLN A 61 2.70 9.34 -2.22
C GLN A 61 1.97 9.02 -3.53
N LEU A 62 0.89 8.23 -3.50
CA LEU A 62 0.05 8.04 -4.69
C LEU A 62 -0.61 9.35 -5.14
N GLY A 63 -0.82 10.29 -4.22
CA GLY A 63 -1.43 11.58 -4.53
C GLY A 63 -0.59 12.45 -5.47
N LEU A 64 0.70 12.12 -5.62
CA LEU A 64 1.60 12.79 -6.56
C LEU A 64 1.59 12.16 -7.96
N GLN A 65 0.94 10.99 -8.12
CA GLN A 65 0.91 10.25 -9.36
C GLN A 65 -0.29 10.62 -10.22
N ARG A 66 -0.20 10.34 -11.52
CA ARG A 66 -1.33 10.50 -12.44
C ARG A 66 -2.38 9.41 -12.17
N ARG A 67 -3.65 9.72 -12.40
CA ARG A 67 -4.76 8.75 -12.32
C ARG A 67 -4.47 7.42 -13.02
N SER A 68 -3.84 7.45 -14.20
CA SER A 68 -3.49 6.23 -14.94
C SER A 68 -2.60 5.29 -14.13
N TYR A 69 -1.65 5.83 -13.36
CA TYR A 69 -0.78 5.01 -12.52
C TYR A 69 -1.56 4.34 -11.39
N LEU A 70 -2.55 5.02 -10.79
CA LEU A 70 -3.40 4.41 -9.75
C LEU A 70 -4.27 3.30 -10.33
N ILE A 71 -4.77 3.47 -11.56
CA ILE A 71 -5.50 2.43 -12.28
C ILE A 71 -4.59 1.21 -12.54
N ASP A 72 -3.38 1.44 -13.05
CA ASP A 72 -2.42 0.36 -13.30
C ASP A 72 -2.00 -0.33 -12.00
N TYR A 73 -1.73 0.44 -10.94
CA TYR A 73 -1.41 -0.09 -9.62
C TYR A 73 -2.53 -0.98 -9.06
N TRP A 74 -3.78 -0.53 -9.17
CA TRP A 74 -4.94 -1.33 -8.78
C TRP A 74 -5.08 -2.61 -9.61
N ASN A 75 -4.87 -2.52 -10.93
CA ASN A 75 -4.91 -3.69 -11.81
C ASN A 75 -3.84 -4.72 -11.42
N GLU A 76 -2.60 -4.28 -11.28
CA GLU A 76 -1.43 -5.12 -11.09
C GLU A 76 -1.31 -5.69 -9.68
N VAL A 77 -1.97 -5.07 -8.69
CA VAL A 77 -1.90 -5.52 -7.28
C VAL A 77 -3.21 -6.11 -6.79
N VAL A 78 -4.33 -5.39 -6.97
CA VAL A 78 -5.62 -5.76 -6.38
C VAL A 78 -6.37 -6.73 -7.28
N ARG A 79 -6.54 -6.39 -8.56
CA ARG A 79 -7.24 -7.26 -9.52
C ARG A 79 -6.43 -8.51 -9.86
N ALA A 80 -5.11 -8.38 -10.03
CA ALA A 80 -4.21 -9.49 -10.38
C ALA A 80 -4.35 -10.70 -9.43
N VAL A 81 -4.47 -10.45 -8.12
CA VAL A 81 -4.59 -11.51 -7.11
C VAL A 81 -6.03 -11.93 -6.81
N GLY A 82 -7.02 -11.30 -7.45
CA GLY A 82 -8.43 -11.55 -7.21
C GLY A 82 -8.88 -11.15 -5.81
N ALA A 83 -8.43 -9.99 -5.34
CA ALA A 83 -8.77 -9.47 -4.02
C ALA A 83 -10.28 -9.33 -3.82
N ARG A 84 -10.74 -9.58 -2.59
CA ARG A 84 -12.13 -9.40 -2.17
C ARG A 84 -12.30 -8.35 -1.08
N ARG A 85 -11.18 -7.85 -0.54
CA ARG A 85 -11.11 -6.74 0.41
C ARG A 85 -9.76 -6.05 0.30
N VAL A 86 -9.75 -4.73 0.43
CA VAL A 86 -8.54 -3.92 0.48
C VAL A 86 -8.51 -3.10 1.75
N VAL A 87 -7.38 -3.15 2.46
CA VAL A 87 -7.11 -2.33 3.65
C VAL A 87 -5.94 -1.40 3.33
N LEU A 88 -6.16 -0.09 3.40
CA LEU A 88 -5.14 0.90 3.08
C LEU A 88 -4.09 1.00 4.19
N VAL A 89 -2.82 0.97 3.84
CA VAL A 89 -1.69 1.09 4.77
C VAL A 89 -0.68 2.13 4.27
N HIS A 90 0.27 2.50 5.11
CA HIS A 90 1.37 3.40 4.75
C HIS A 90 0.88 4.74 4.19
N TRP A 91 -0.18 5.28 4.81
CA TRP A 91 -0.81 6.57 4.47
C TRP A 91 -0.37 7.69 5.43
N ASP A 92 0.18 7.32 6.58
CA ASP A 92 0.49 8.20 7.70
C ASP A 92 1.89 8.81 7.63
N ASP A 93 2.06 9.95 8.33
CA ASP A 93 3.32 10.66 8.45
C ASP A 93 4.34 9.86 9.28
N VAL A 94 5.23 9.15 8.58
CA VAL A 94 6.29 8.32 9.18
C VAL A 94 7.34 9.12 9.97
N PHE A 95 7.35 10.45 9.86
CA PHE A 95 8.23 11.32 10.66
C PHE A 95 7.60 11.74 11.98
N ARG A 96 6.33 11.37 12.22
CA ARG A 96 5.63 11.66 13.46
C ARG A 96 5.71 10.47 14.43
N PRO A 97 6.04 10.67 15.71
CA PRO A 97 6.08 9.59 16.67
C PRO A 97 4.68 9.06 16.97
N LEU A 98 4.56 7.74 17.18
CA LEU A 98 3.32 7.03 17.49
C LEU A 98 2.65 7.46 18.82
N SER A 99 3.37 8.17 19.70
CA SER A 99 2.81 8.76 20.93
C SER A 99 1.90 9.98 20.69
N LYS A 100 1.85 10.48 19.44
CA LYS A 100 0.96 11.56 19.03
C LYS A 100 -0.17 10.99 18.15
N PRO A 101 -1.30 11.70 18.02
CA PRO A 101 -2.35 11.30 17.09
C PRO A 101 -1.78 11.13 15.68
N MET A 102 -2.15 10.02 15.03
CA MET A 102 -1.80 9.72 13.64
C MET A 102 -2.42 10.75 12.70
N ARG A 103 -1.68 11.10 11.65
CA ARG A 103 -2.08 12.04 10.61
C ARG A 103 -1.47 11.59 9.29
N ALA A 104 -2.14 11.90 8.18
CA ALA A 104 -1.55 11.73 6.86
C ALA A 104 -0.33 12.63 6.67
N PHE A 105 0.49 12.34 5.66
CA PHE A 105 1.54 13.25 5.22
C PHE A 105 0.98 14.65 4.90
N PRO A 106 1.78 15.72 5.04
CA PRO A 106 1.38 17.04 4.56
C PRO A 106 0.98 16.98 3.08
N TYR A 107 -0.07 17.69 2.70
CA TYR A 107 -0.62 17.72 1.33
C TYR A 107 0.46 17.91 0.24
N ALA A 108 1.44 18.78 0.49
CA ALA A 108 2.54 19.04 -0.45
C ALA A 108 3.44 17.82 -0.73
N ALA A 109 3.41 16.81 0.15
CA ALA A 109 4.14 15.56 0.02
C ALA A 109 3.23 14.40 -0.42
N ASP A 110 1.90 14.49 -0.22
CA ASP A 110 0.91 13.52 -0.67
C ASP A 110 -0.53 14.07 -0.64
N ASP A 111 -1.24 14.02 -1.77
CA ASP A 111 -2.68 14.26 -1.86
C ASP A 111 -3.46 12.96 -1.61
N LEU A 112 -3.57 12.60 -0.32
CA LEU A 112 -4.23 11.36 0.09
C LEU A 112 -5.73 11.36 -0.26
N ASP A 113 -6.40 12.52 -0.22
CA ASP A 113 -7.82 12.65 -0.57
C ASP A 113 -8.06 12.32 -2.06
N MET A 114 -7.15 12.77 -2.94
CA MET A 114 -7.20 12.38 -4.35
C MET A 114 -7.00 10.87 -4.52
N SER A 115 -6.01 10.30 -3.81
CA SER A 115 -5.73 8.86 -3.86
C SER A 115 -6.94 8.03 -3.43
N ILE A 116 -7.52 8.34 -2.25
CA ILE A 116 -8.69 7.63 -1.71
C ILE A 116 -9.86 7.73 -2.67
N ARG A 117 -10.15 8.90 -3.25
CA ARG A 117 -11.26 9.06 -4.20
C ARG A 117 -11.14 8.15 -5.41
N ILE A 118 -9.96 8.07 -6.03
CA ILE A 118 -9.74 7.22 -7.20
C ILE A 118 -9.81 5.75 -6.81
N LEU A 119 -9.24 5.37 -5.66
CA LEU A 119 -9.29 4.00 -5.16
C LEU A 119 -10.71 3.59 -4.77
N ASP A 120 -11.52 4.47 -4.20
CA ASP A 120 -12.94 4.26 -3.90
C ASP A 120 -13.75 4.03 -5.18
N GLU A 121 -13.51 4.82 -6.23
CA GLU A 121 -14.15 4.62 -7.54
C GLU A 121 -13.82 3.23 -8.13
N LEU A 122 -12.56 2.81 -8.06
CA LEU A 122 -12.11 1.51 -8.55
C LEU A 122 -12.68 0.35 -7.70
N ALA A 123 -12.67 0.52 -6.38
CA ALA A 123 -13.24 -0.41 -5.42
C ALA A 123 -14.75 -0.60 -5.64
N ALA A 124 -15.48 0.49 -5.88
CA ALA A 124 -16.91 0.47 -6.19
C ALA A 124 -17.20 -0.23 -7.53
N GLN A 125 -16.38 -0.01 -8.57
CA GLN A 125 -16.51 -0.70 -9.85
C GLN A 125 -16.33 -2.21 -9.72
N ASP A 126 -15.43 -2.65 -8.85
CA ASP A 126 -15.11 -4.06 -8.65
C ASP A 126 -15.98 -4.73 -7.56
N GLY A 127 -16.78 -3.95 -6.82
CA GLY A 127 -17.54 -4.45 -5.67
C GLY A 127 -16.66 -4.92 -4.52
N ILE A 128 -15.46 -4.34 -4.38
CA ILE A 128 -14.48 -4.68 -3.34
C ILE A 128 -14.58 -3.65 -2.21
N PRO A 129 -14.79 -4.04 -0.95
CA PRO A 129 -14.72 -3.10 0.17
C PRO A 129 -13.31 -2.52 0.34
N LEU A 130 -13.21 -1.19 0.35
CA LEU A 130 -12.02 -0.43 0.70
C LEU A 130 -12.14 0.10 2.12
N GLN A 131 -11.13 -0.13 2.95
CA GLN A 131 -11.17 0.21 4.38
C GLN A 131 -9.86 0.84 4.84
N MET A 132 -9.98 1.76 5.80
CA MET A 132 -8.85 2.22 6.61
C MET A 132 -8.75 1.35 7.87
N PRO A 133 -7.54 1.04 8.37
CA PRO A 133 -7.38 0.29 9.59
C PRO A 133 -7.83 1.11 10.81
N THR A 134 -8.41 0.44 11.78
CA THR A 134 -8.75 1.02 13.07
C THR A 134 -7.53 1.01 13.98
N VAL A 135 -7.02 2.19 14.29
CA VAL A 135 -5.76 2.32 15.04
C VAL A 135 -5.88 1.65 16.42
N TRP A 136 -4.86 0.86 16.78
CA TRP A 136 -4.74 0.14 18.05
C TRP A 136 -5.80 -0.94 18.31
N GLN A 137 -6.58 -1.32 17.29
CA GLN A 137 -7.53 -2.41 17.40
C GLN A 137 -7.06 -3.61 16.58
N ARG A 138 -7.29 -4.80 17.15
CA ARG A 138 -7.08 -6.05 16.42
C ARG A 138 -8.22 -6.21 15.42
N GLU A 139 -7.87 -6.37 14.16
CA GLU A 139 -8.83 -6.65 13.09
C GLU A 139 -8.72 -8.09 12.60
N TYR A 140 -9.83 -8.61 12.09
CA TYR A 140 -9.86 -9.89 11.40
C TYR A 140 -10.16 -9.66 9.92
N PRO A 141 -9.12 -9.56 9.07
CA PRO A 141 -9.27 -8.99 7.73
C PRO A 141 -10.14 -9.84 6.78
N TRP A 142 -10.45 -11.08 7.15
CA TRP A 142 -11.25 -11.99 6.34
C TRP A 142 -12.75 -12.02 6.70
N VAL A 143 -13.21 -11.19 7.64
CA VAL A 143 -14.64 -11.02 7.97
C VAL A 143 -15.04 -9.58 7.70
#